data_AF-A0A8S9JK36-F1
#
_entry.id   AF-A0A8S9JK36-F1
#
_cell.length_a   1.000
_cell.length_b   1.000
_cell.length_c   1.000
_cell.angle_alpha   90.00
_cell.angle_beta   90.00
_cell.angle_gamma   90.00
#
_symmetry.space_group_name_H-M   'P 1'
#
loop_
_entity.id
_entity.type
_entity.pdbx_description
1 polymer ?
#
loop_
_entity_poly.entity_id
_entity_poly.type
_entity_poly.pdbx_seq_one_letter_code
_entity_poly.pdbx_strand_id
1 'polypeptide(L)' 'MKFEEMCQETAKELGPLFAQILHVLYEKDVVQEDAIMRWAEEKAGADEADKVYLQQCETFIQWLKEASEEEDEDDDEEED' A
#
# COMPACT_ATOMS: atom_id res chain seq x y z
N MET A 1 -5.22 8.57 -4.63
CA MET A 1 -4.38 7.89 -5.66
C MET A 1 -5.20 7.64 -6.92
N LYS A 2 -4.70 7.95 -8.13
CA LYS A 2 -5.48 7.75 -9.39
C LYS A 2 -5.91 6.30 -9.67
N PHE A 3 -5.08 5.34 -9.28
CA PHE A 3 -5.38 3.92 -9.45
C PHE A 3 -6.64 3.48 -8.66
N GLU A 4 -6.82 4.02 -7.45
CA GLU A 4 -8.03 3.78 -6.66
C GLU A 4 -9.28 4.30 -7.36
N GLU A 5 -9.24 5.54 -7.87
CA GLU A 5 -10.36 6.15 -8.60
C GLU A 5 -10.75 5.30 -9.81
N MET A 6 -9.79 4.80 -10.59
CA MET A 6 -10.04 3.90 -11.73
C MET A 6 -10.71 2.60 -11.30
N CYS A 7 -10.29 2.02 -10.17
CA CYS A 7 -10.92 0.82 -9.62
C CYS A 7 -12.32 1.11 -9.09
N GLN A 8 -12.61 2.31 -8.58
CA GLN A 8 -13.97 2.71 -8.19
C GLN A 8 -14.91 2.79 -9.40
N GLU A 9 -14.44 3.32 -10.53
CA GLU A 9 -15.21 3.39 -11.79
C GLU A 9 -15.54 2.00 -12.37
N THR A 10 -14.73 0.99 -12.04
CA THR A 10 -14.87 -0.41 -12.49
C THR A 10 -14.86 -1.39 -11.32
N ALA A 11 -15.56 -1.03 -10.24
CA ALA A 11 -15.45 -1.71 -8.94
C ALA A 11 -15.86 -3.19 -8.98
N LYS A 12 -16.72 -3.58 -9.91
CA LYS A 12 -17.17 -4.97 -10.02
C LYS A 12 -16.07 -5.89 -10.56
N GLU A 13 -15.26 -5.38 -11.50
CA GLU A 13 -14.21 -6.13 -12.18
C GLU A 13 -12.87 -6.00 -11.44
N LEU A 14 -12.47 -4.78 -11.10
CA LEU A 14 -11.15 -4.49 -10.55
C LEU A 14 -11.15 -4.41 -9.02
N GLY A 15 -12.29 -4.12 -8.40
CA GLY A 15 -12.37 -3.97 -6.95
C GLY A 15 -11.87 -5.20 -6.18
N PRO A 16 -12.29 -6.43 -6.51
CA PRO A 16 -11.79 -7.65 -5.87
C PRO A 16 -10.31 -7.96 -6.14
N LEU A 17 -9.70 -7.32 -7.14
CA LEU A 17 -8.31 -7.52 -7.55
C LEU A 17 -7.41 -6.39 -7.05
N PHE A 18 -7.95 -5.41 -6.34
CA PHE A 18 -7.25 -4.16 -6.01
C PHE A 18 -5.89 -4.41 -5.33
N ALA A 19 -5.88 -5.22 -4.26
CA ALA A 19 -4.66 -5.53 -3.51
C ALA A 19 -3.62 -6.26 -4.38
N GLN A 20 -4.06 -7.19 -5.23
CA GLN A 20 -3.17 -7.92 -6.13
C GLN A 20 -2.56 -6.99 -7.19
N ILE A 21 -3.37 -6.10 -7.77
CA ILE A 21 -2.88 -5.13 -8.76
C ILE A 21 -1.92 -4.14 -8.10
N LEU A 22 -2.25 -3.63 -6.91
CA LEU A 22 -1.37 -2.72 -6.16
C LEU A 22 -0.02 -3.36 -5.87
N HIS A 23 -0.01 -4.64 -5.46
CA HIS A 23 1.22 -5.39 -5.25
C HIS A 23 2.04 -5.51 -6.55
N VAL A 24 1.42 -5.87 -7.68
CA VAL A 24 2.12 -5.92 -8.98
C VAL A 24 2.67 -4.55 -9.40
N LEU A 25 1.94 -3.46 -9.12
CA LEU A 25 2.42 -2.11 -9.42
C LEU A 25 3.65 -1.73 -8.57
N TYR A 26 3.69 -2.18 -7.32
CA TYR A 26 4.88 -2.05 -6.46
C TYR A 26 6.05 -2.89 -6.98
N GLU A 27 5.86 -4.19 -7.24
CA GLU A 27 6.89 -5.10 -7.77
C GLU A 27 7.48 -4.68 -9.13
N LYS A 28 6.78 -3.80 -9.85
CA LYS A 28 7.20 -3.27 -11.16
C LYS A 28 7.75 -1.84 -11.06
N ASP A 29 7.99 -1.33 -9.86
CA ASP A 29 8.47 0.03 -9.59
C ASP A 29 7.56 1.13 -10.15
N VAL A 30 6.31 0.80 -10.50
CA VAL A 30 5.33 1.76 -11.03
C VAL A 30 4.80 2.65 -9.90
N VAL A 31 4.64 2.07 -8.71
CA VAL A 31 4.25 2.78 -7.50
C VAL A 31 5.28 2.49 -6.43
N GLN A 32 5.85 3.55 -5.85
CA GLN A 32 6.83 3.45 -4.78
C GLN A 32 6.14 3.20 -3.43
N GLU A 33 6.80 2.50 -2.51
CA GLU A 33 6.31 2.24 -1.15
C GLU A 33 5.81 3.52 -0.47
N ASP A 34 6.64 4.56 -0.55
CA ASP A 34 6.42 5.90 -0.04
C ASP A 34 5.11 6.53 -0.52
N ALA A 35 4.65 6.17 -1.72
CA ALA A 35 3.36 6.63 -2.27
C ALA A 35 2.19 5.79 -1.74
N ILE A 36 2.41 4.49 -1.49
CA ILE A 36 1.43 3.58 -0.88
C ILE A 36 1.19 3.97 0.57
N MET A 37 2.25 4.27 1.34
CA MET A 37 2.14 4.69 2.74
C MET A 37 1.36 5.99 2.88
N ARG A 38 1.70 7.02 2.08
CA ARG A 38 0.95 8.29 2.07
C ARG A 38 -0.53 8.11 1.71
N TRP A 39 -0.82 7.23 0.75
CA TRP A 39 -2.20 6.90 0.40
C TRP A 39 -2.94 6.19 1.55
N ALA A 40 -2.29 5.24 2.21
CA ALA A 40 -2.87 4.53 3.34
C ALA A 40 -3.18 5.46 4.52
N GLU A 41 -2.27 6.39 4.83
CA GLU A 41 -2.47 7.44 5.83
C GLU A 41 -3.63 8.39 5.48
N GLU A 42 -3.69 8.85 4.23
CA GLU A 42 -4.80 9.67 3.73
C GLU A 42 -6.14 8.96 3.93
N LYS A 43 -6.19 7.66 3.63
CA LYS A 43 -7.41 6.83 3.75
C LYS A 43 -7.76 6.48 5.20
N ALA A 44 -6.79 6.43 6.11
CA ALA A 44 -7.04 6.14 7.53
C ALA A 44 -8.00 7.17 8.17
N GLY A 45 -7.97 8.42 7.71
CA GLY A 45 -8.88 9.49 8.16
C GLY A 45 -10.26 9.49 7.49
N ALA A 46 -10.51 8.65 6.49
CA ALA A 46 -11.77 8.63 5.75
C ALA A 46 -12.90 7.87 6.47
N ASP A 47 -14.12 8.01 5.95
CA ASP A 47 -15.27 7.24 6.40
C ASP A 47 -15.10 5.75 6.07
N GLU A 48 -15.76 4.87 6.85
CA GLU A 48 -15.62 3.41 6.70
C GLU A 48 -15.98 2.91 5.30
N ALA A 49 -16.95 3.55 4.64
CA ALA A 49 -17.35 3.22 3.28
C ALA A 49 -16.23 3.48 2.24
N ASP A 50 -15.31 4.41 2.53
CA ASP A 50 -14.21 4.80 1.66
C ASP A 50 -12.91 4.03 1.96
N LYS A 51 -12.94 3.15 2.97
CA LYS A 51 -11.80 2.33 3.42
C LYS A 51 -11.78 0.94 2.82
N VAL A 52 -12.75 0.58 1.98
CA VAL A 52 -12.88 -0.78 1.41
C VAL A 52 -11.59 -1.28 0.75
N TYR A 53 -10.86 -0.41 0.04
CA TYR A 53 -9.58 -0.79 -0.58
C TYR A 53 -8.41 -0.74 0.39
N LEU A 54 -8.41 0.19 1.34
CA LEU A 54 -7.42 0.20 2.42
C LEU A 54 -7.44 -1.12 3.20
N GLN A 55 -8.64 -1.57 3.58
CA GLN A 55 -8.88 -2.83 4.29
C GLN A 55 -8.39 -4.06 3.50
N GLN A 56 -8.63 -4.08 2.19
CA GLN A 56 -8.13 -5.16 1.33
C GLN A 56 -6.59 -5.20 1.26
N CYS A 57 -5.93 -4.06 1.47
CA CYS A 57 -4.49 -3.93 1.39
C CYS A 57 -3.77 -4.05 2.74
N GLU A 58 -4.48 -4.25 3.87
CA GLU A 58 -3.89 -4.23 5.22
C GLU A 58 -2.67 -5.13 5.36
N THR A 59 -2.77 -6.39 4.92
CA THR A 59 -1.65 -7.34 4.98
C THR A 59 -0.46 -6.90 4.12
N PHE A 60 -0.71 -6.32 2.95
CA PHE A 60 0.36 -5.85 2.08
C PHE A 60 1.04 -4.61 2.64
N ILE A 61 0.27 -3.65 3.18
CA ILE A 61 0.80 -2.46 3.83
C ILE A 61 1.60 -2.83 5.08
N GLN A 62 1.12 -3.80 5.87
CA GLN A 62 1.84 -4.29 7.04
C GLN A 62 3.19 -4.91 6.64
N TRP A 63 3.20 -5.75 5.60
CA TRP A 63 4.43 -6.34 5.08
C TRP A 63 5.46 -5.29 4.62
N LEU A 64 5.02 -4.24 3.92
CA LEU A 64 5.91 -3.15 3.50
C LEU A 64 6.56 -2.44 4.71
N LYS A 65 5.80 -2.19 5.78
CA LYS A 65 6.33 -1.55 6.99
C LYS A 65 7.38 -2.42 7.68
N GLU A 66 7.10 -3.71 7.83
CA GLU A 66 8.02 -4.66 8.44
C GLU A 66 9.33 -4.76 7.64
N ALA A 67 9.25 -4.78 6.30
CA ALA A 67 10.42 -4.80 5.44
C ALA A 67 11.31 -3.55 5.61
N SER A 68 10.71 -2.36 5.72
CA SER A 68 11.46 -1.11 5.95
C SER A 68 12.08 -1.07 7.35
N GLU A 69 11.40 -1.56 8.38
CA GLU A 69 11.92 -1.62 9.75
C GLU A 69 13.14 -2.56 9.85
N GLU A 70 13.13 -3.70 9.13
CA GLU A 70 14.27 -4.62 9.05
C GLU A 70 15.50 -4.01 8.35
N GLU A 71 15.32 -3.13 7.36
CA GLU A 71 16.41 -2.47 6.64
C GLU A 71 17.11 -1.37 7.46
N ASP A 72 16.38 -0.68 8.33
CA ASP A 72 16.93 0.38 9.18
C ASP A 72 17.71 -0.16 10.40
N GLU A 73 17.42 -1.38 10.87
CA GLU A 73 18.11 -2.00 12.03
C GLU A 73 19.51 -2.55 11.70
N ASP A 74 19.85 -2.76 10.42
CA ASP A 74 21.12 -3.37 9.96
C ASP A 74 22.26 -2.34 9.75
N ASP A 75 22.01 -1.03 9.93
CA ASP A 75 22.98 0.07 9.72
C ASP A 75 23.65 0.59 11.03
N ASP A 76 23.27 0.04 12.20
CA ASP A 76 23.75 0.45 13.53
C ASP A 76 24.85 -0.47 14.14
N GLU A 77 25.44 -1.41 13.37
CA GLU A 77 26.46 -2.37 13.86
C GLU A 77 27.93 -2.10 13.42
N GLU A 78 28.31 -0.91 12.95
CA GLU A 78 29.69 -0.56 12.58
C GLU A 78 30.26 0.65 13.37
N GLU A 79 30.42 0.52 14.70
CA GLU A 79 31.28 1.43 15.48
C GLU A 79 32.05 0.66 16.59
N ASP A 80 33.19 0.05 16.22
CA ASP A 80 34.29 -0.38 17.14
C ASP A 80 35.67 -0.18 16.48
#